data_AF-A0A529NR92-F1
#
_entry.id   AF-A0A529NR92-F1
#
_cell.length_a   1.000
_cell.length_b   1.000
_cell.length_c   1.000
_cell.angle_alpha   90.00
_cell.angle_beta   90.00
_cell.angle_gamma   90.00
#
_symmetry.space_group_name_H-M   'P 1'
#
loop_
_entity.id
_entity.type
_entity.pdbx_description
1 polymer ?
#
loop_
_entity_poly.entity_id
_entity_poly.type
_entity_poly.pdbx_seq_one_letter_code
_entity_poly.pdbx_strand_id
1 'polypeptide(L)'
;VFSLGPIPAILAVSIHTVGALGKMFFEVVENADMKPEEGLRAVGANWVERVWFGIVPQVLPNFMSYFLLRFEINVRASTILGAVGAGGIGESLRLSIGQGHEAKTIAIVFLLFCTIVAVDQLSAWLRHRLVGRQAFAYGRGE
;
A
#
# COMPACT_ATOMS: atom_id res chain seq x y z
N VAL A 1 -17.62 -16.23 18.84
CA VAL A 1 -16.26 -15.64 18.89
C VAL A 1 -15.85 -15.02 17.55
N PHE A 2 -16.05 -15.68 16.41
CA PHE A 2 -15.95 -15.04 15.08
C PHE A 2 -17.36 -14.75 14.53
N SER A 3 -17.99 -13.67 14.99
CA SER A 3 -19.23 -13.14 14.38
C SER A 3 -18.87 -12.00 13.42
N LEU A 4 -19.83 -11.51 12.62
CA LEU A 4 -19.69 -10.26 11.87
C LEU A 4 -19.20 -9.14 12.81
N GLY A 5 -18.10 -8.47 12.43
CA GLY A 5 -17.53 -7.40 13.22
C GLY A 5 -16.15 -6.92 12.74
N PRO A 6 -15.59 -5.90 13.39
CA PRO A 6 -14.34 -5.26 12.96
C PRO A 6 -13.12 -6.19 12.98
N ILE A 7 -13.02 -7.05 14.01
CA ILE A 7 -11.83 -7.88 14.23
C ILE A 7 -11.64 -8.91 13.10
N PRO A 8 -12.65 -9.74 12.72
CA PRO A 8 -12.52 -10.64 11.57
C PRO A 8 -12.23 -9.93 10.25
N ALA A 9 -12.79 -8.73 10.04
CA ALA A 9 -12.53 -7.94 8.85
C ALA A 9 -11.08 -7.47 8.78
N ILE A 10 -10.52 -6.98 9.90
CA ILE A 10 -9.11 -6.60 9.99
C ILE A 10 -8.22 -7.81 9.70
N LEU A 11 -8.51 -8.97 10.30
CA LEU A 11 -7.74 -10.19 10.07
C LEU A 11 -7.80 -10.64 8.60
N ALA A 12 -8.98 -10.67 7.99
CA ALA A 12 -9.16 -11.03 6.60
C ALA A 12 -8.37 -10.11 5.65
N VAL A 13 -8.47 -8.79 5.84
CA VAL A 13 -7.73 -7.81 5.05
C VAL A 13 -6.23 -7.92 5.28
N SER A 14 -5.80 -8.14 6.53
CA SER A 14 -4.38 -8.24 6.88
C SER A 14 -3.74 -9.45 6.23
N ILE A 15 -4.35 -10.63 6.35
CA ILE A 15 -3.85 -11.88 5.75
C ILE A 15 -3.78 -11.73 4.22
N HIS A 16 -4.83 -11.21 3.60
CA HIS A 16 -4.85 -10.99 2.15
C HIS A 16 -3.78 -9.99 1.71
N THR A 17 -3.60 -8.90 2.45
CA THR A 17 -2.61 -7.85 2.13
C THR A 17 -1.19 -8.36 2.28
N VAL A 18 -0.88 -9.09 3.36
CA VAL A 18 0.44 -9.67 3.60
C VAL A 18 0.79 -10.68 2.51
N GLY A 19 -0.14 -11.58 2.15
CA GLY A 19 0.10 -12.54 1.08
C GLY A 19 0.38 -11.87 -0.27
N ALA A 20 -0.40 -10.83 -0.60
CA ALA A 20 -0.21 -10.11 -1.85
C ALA A 20 1.07 -9.28 -1.90
N LEU A 21 1.41 -8.58 -0.81
CA LEU A 21 2.66 -7.84 -0.70
C LEU A 21 3.87 -8.78 -0.73
N GLY A 22 3.79 -9.95 -0.10
CA GLY A 22 4.85 -10.94 -0.10
C GLY A 22 5.26 -11.36 -1.51
N LYS A 23 4.29 -11.68 -2.37
CA LYS A 23 4.55 -11.96 -3.79
C LYS A 23 5.19 -10.77 -4.50
N MET A 24 4.61 -9.58 -4.37
CA MET A 24 5.10 -8.37 -5.07
C MET A 24 6.51 -7.97 -4.62
N PHE A 25 6.82 -8.09 -3.33
CA PHE A 25 8.15 -7.82 -2.79
C PHE A 25 9.16 -8.86 -3.25
N PHE A 26 8.77 -10.14 -3.31
CA PHE A 26 9.61 -11.19 -3.86
C PHE A 26 9.96 -10.93 -5.33
N GLU A 27 8.97 -10.63 -6.18
CA GLU A 27 9.20 -10.32 -7.59
C GLU A 27 10.15 -9.11 -7.76
N VAL A 28 10.05 -8.08 -6.93
CA VAL A 28 10.96 -6.93 -6.98
C VAL A 28 12.39 -7.30 -6.59
N VAL A 29 12.57 -8.14 -5.58
CA VAL A 29 13.91 -8.59 -5.14
C VAL A 29 14.53 -9.52 -6.17
N GLU A 30 13.74 -10.41 -6.77
CA GLU A 30 14.18 -11.34 -7.82
C GLU A 30 14.64 -10.61 -9.10
N ASN A 31 14.01 -9.46 -9.39
CA ASN A 31 14.36 -8.63 -10.55
C ASN A 31 15.44 -7.57 -10.28
N ALA A 32 16.04 -7.55 -9.08
CA ALA A 32 17.10 -6.59 -8.74
C ALA A 32 18.40 -6.87 -9.52
N ASP A 33 19.08 -5.82 -10.00
CA ASP A 33 20.37 -5.97 -10.69
C ASP A 33 21.46 -6.35 -9.67
N MET A 34 22.22 -7.41 -9.96
CA MET A 34 23.29 -7.90 -9.10
C MET A 34 24.61 -7.14 -9.28
N LYS A 35 24.79 -6.34 -10.33
CA LYS A 35 26.05 -5.60 -10.57
C LYS A 35 26.51 -4.72 -9.39
N PRO A 36 25.63 -3.94 -8.71
CA PRO A 36 26.05 -3.14 -7.55
C PRO A 36 26.53 -4.02 -6.39
N GLU A 37 25.94 -5.21 -6.24
CA GLU A 37 26.32 -6.17 -5.22
C GLU A 37 27.69 -6.79 -5.50
N GLU A 38 27.91 -7.22 -6.76
CA GLU A 38 29.18 -7.80 -7.21
C GLU A 38 30.33 -6.80 -7.08
N GLY A 39 30.09 -5.53 -7.40
CA GLY A 39 31.07 -4.45 -7.24
C GLY A 39 31.47 -4.25 -5.77
N LEU A 40 30.49 -4.23 -4.86
CA LEU A 40 30.75 -4.14 -3.42
C LEU A 40 31.51 -5.38 -2.92
N ARG A 41 31.17 -6.57 -3.42
CA ARG A 41 31.88 -7.81 -3.08
C ARG A 41 33.35 -7.77 -3.53
N ALA A 42 33.63 -7.22 -4.70
CA ALA A 42 35.00 -7.15 -5.25
C ALA A 42 35.95 -6.29 -4.39
N VAL A 43 35.43 -5.29 -3.67
CA VAL A 43 36.20 -4.44 -2.76
C VAL A 43 36.24 -4.98 -1.31
N GLY A 44 35.73 -6.19 -1.08
CA GLY A 44 35.76 -6.84 0.22
C GLY A 44 34.61 -6.47 1.17
N ALA A 45 33.52 -5.86 0.68
CA ALA A 45 32.38 -5.51 1.52
C ALA A 45 31.70 -6.75 2.12
N ASN A 46 31.24 -6.63 3.36
CA ASN A 46 30.51 -7.69 4.05
C ASN A 46 29.07 -7.83 3.51
N TRP A 47 28.36 -8.87 3.93
CA TRP A 47 27.00 -9.15 3.44
C TRP A 47 25.99 -8.03 3.75
N VAL A 48 26.08 -7.41 4.94
CA VAL A 48 25.15 -6.34 5.35
C VAL A 48 25.37 -5.10 4.47
N GLU A 49 26.62 -4.74 4.22
CA GLU A 49 26.97 -3.61 3.35
C GLU A 49 26.48 -3.84 1.92
N ARG A 50 26.68 -5.06 1.39
CA ARG A 50 26.19 -5.45 0.06
C ARG A 50 24.67 -5.31 -0.06
N VAL A 51 23.92 -5.77 0.94
CA VAL A 51 22.46 -5.66 0.94
C VAL A 51 22.03 -4.20 1.06
N TRP A 52 22.57 -3.47 2.04
CA TRP A 52 22.09 -2.12 2.38
C TRP A 52 22.45 -1.07 1.33
N PHE A 53 23.60 -1.22 0.66
CA PHE A 53 24.08 -0.28 -0.35
C PHE A 53 23.89 -0.78 -1.79
N GLY A 54 23.80 -2.09 -2.02
CA GLY A 54 23.62 -2.66 -3.35
C GLY A 54 22.17 -3.01 -3.71
N ILE A 55 21.39 -3.57 -2.76
CA ILE A 55 20.04 -4.11 -3.05
C ILE A 55 18.93 -3.21 -2.51
N VAL A 56 19.00 -2.78 -1.25
CA VAL A 56 17.94 -1.98 -0.60
C VAL A 56 17.59 -0.71 -1.38
N PRO A 57 18.54 0.11 -1.88
CA PRO A 57 18.21 1.36 -2.54
C PRO A 57 17.44 1.18 -3.85
N GLN A 58 17.66 0.07 -4.57
CA GLN A 58 16.97 -0.23 -5.83
C GLN A 58 15.56 -0.84 -5.61
N VAL A 59 15.35 -1.63 -4.55
CA VAL A 59 14.05 -2.27 -4.29
C VAL A 59 13.09 -1.38 -3.48
N LEU A 60 13.62 -0.49 -2.64
CA LEU A 60 12.83 0.33 -1.71
C LEU A 60 11.78 1.21 -2.40
N PRO A 61 12.06 1.87 -3.54
CA PRO A 61 11.04 2.68 -4.24
C PRO A 61 9.84 1.85 -4.70
N ASN A 62 10.08 0.62 -5.18
CA ASN A 62 9.02 -0.31 -5.58
C ASN A 62 8.25 -0.84 -4.37
N PHE A 63 8.94 -1.17 -3.28
CA PHE A 63 8.30 -1.60 -2.03
C PHE A 63 7.33 -0.54 -1.51
N MET A 64 7.77 0.73 -1.47
CA MET A 64 6.94 1.85 -1.06
C MET A 64 5.76 2.07 -2.01
N SER A 65 5.98 1.95 -3.33
CA SER A 65 4.91 2.07 -4.32
C SER A 65 3.82 1.02 -4.12
N TYR A 66 4.19 -0.25 -3.95
CA TYR A 66 3.22 -1.33 -3.73
C TYR A 66 2.54 -1.24 -2.37
N PHE A 67 3.27 -0.82 -1.33
CA PHE A 67 2.69 -0.58 -0.02
C PHE A 67 1.61 0.50 -0.07
N LEU A 68 1.91 1.66 -0.68
CA LEU A 68 0.97 2.78 -0.82
C LEU A 68 -0.24 2.38 -1.69
N LEU A 69 -0.01 1.66 -2.79
CA LEU A 69 -1.08 1.14 -3.62
C LEU A 69 -2.01 0.20 -2.83
N ARG A 70 -1.45 -0.72 -2.06
CA ARG A 70 -2.24 -1.64 -1.21
C ARG A 70 -2.97 -0.89 -0.10
N PHE A 71 -2.36 0.14 0.47
CA PHE A 71 -2.97 1.00 1.45
C PHE A 71 -4.21 1.71 0.89
N GLU A 72 -4.10 2.35 -0.29
CA GLU A 72 -5.24 2.97 -0.98
C GLU A 72 -6.37 1.96 -1.25
N ILE A 73 -6.02 0.77 -1.77
CA ILE A 73 -6.99 -0.30 -2.03
C ILE A 73 -7.69 -0.72 -0.73
N ASN A 74 -6.94 -0.89 0.36
CA ASN A 74 -7.48 -1.31 1.64
C ASN A 74 -8.38 -0.24 2.27
N VAL A 75 -8.07 1.05 2.11
CA VAL A 75 -8.94 2.16 2.52
C VAL A 75 -10.28 2.08 1.78
N ARG A 76 -10.28 1.88 0.46
CA ARG A 76 -11.52 1.70 -0.31
C ARG A 76 -12.28 0.44 0.12
N ALA A 77 -11.58 -0.68 0.24
CA ALA A 77 -12.16 -1.96 0.66
C ALA A 77 -12.79 -1.87 2.07
N SER A 78 -12.21 -1.09 2.98
CA SER A 78 -12.74 -0.90 4.34
C SER A 78 -14.15 -0.32 4.36
N THR A 79 -14.51 0.49 3.35
CA THR A 79 -15.86 1.07 3.25
C THR A 79 -16.87 0.01 2.82
N ILE A 80 -16.50 -0.85 1.87
CA ILE A 80 -17.34 -1.98 1.44
C ILE A 80 -17.51 -2.96 2.60
N LEU A 81 -16.42 -3.29 3.29
CA LEU A 81 -16.45 -4.15 4.48
C LEU A 81 -17.31 -3.54 5.60
N GLY A 82 -17.23 -2.23 5.80
CA GLY A 82 -18.06 -1.53 6.76
C GLY A 82 -19.54 -1.70 6.46
N ALA A 83 -19.94 -1.61 5.19
CA ALA A 83 -21.30 -1.80 4.74
C ALA A 83 -21.80 -3.25 4.79
N VAL A 84 -20.96 -4.24 5.13
CA VAL A 84 -21.41 -5.61 5.40
C VAL A 84 -21.36 -5.96 6.90
N GLY A 85 -21.18 -4.96 7.77
CA GLY A 85 -21.18 -5.14 9.22
C GLY A 85 -19.79 -5.22 9.87
N ALA A 86 -18.71 -4.87 9.15
CA ALA A 86 -17.40 -4.69 9.77
C ALA A 86 -17.29 -3.38 10.59
N GLY A 87 -18.29 -2.49 10.50
CA GLY A 87 -18.35 -1.21 11.19
C GLY A 87 -17.69 -0.04 10.43
N GLY A 88 -17.65 1.13 11.05
CA GLY A 88 -17.04 2.34 10.48
C GLY A 88 -17.95 3.13 9.51
N ILE A 89 -17.33 3.84 8.57
CA ILE A 89 -18.04 4.77 7.66
C ILE A 89 -19.01 4.01 6.75
N GLY A 90 -18.61 2.82 6.27
CA GLY A 90 -19.46 1.97 5.44
C GLY A 90 -20.75 1.54 6.13
N GLU A 91 -20.71 1.24 7.42
CA GLU A 91 -21.91 0.87 8.19
C GLU A 91 -22.84 2.09 8.35
N SER A 92 -22.27 3.27 8.62
CA SER A 92 -23.03 4.52 8.69
C SER A 92 -23.73 4.85 7.37
N LEU A 93 -23.05 4.60 6.24
CA LEU A 93 -23.62 4.77 4.90
C LEU A 93 -24.79 3.80 4.67
N ARG A 94 -24.59 2.51 4.97
CA ARG A 94 -25.62 1.46 4.85
C ARG A 94 -26.86 1.78 5.67
N LEU A 95 -26.67 2.18 6.92
CA LEU A 95 -27.77 2.55 7.82
C LEU A 95 -28.53 3.78 7.31
N SER A 96 -27.81 4.80 6.81
CA SER A 96 -28.43 6.00 6.26
C SER A 96 -29.30 5.70 5.03
N ILE A 97 -28.83 4.82 4.14
CA ILE A 97 -29.60 4.35 2.98
C ILE A 97 -30.81 3.54 3.44
N GLY A 98 -30.63 2.57 4.33
CA GLY A 98 -31.71 1.69 4.80
C GLY A 98 -32.83 2.42 5.54
N GLN A 99 -32.53 3.58 6.14
CA GLN A 99 -33.50 4.43 6.84
C GLN A 99 -34.13 5.52 5.94
N GLY A 100 -33.75 5.63 4.67
CA GLY A 100 -34.29 6.64 3.76
C GLY A 100 -33.82 8.08 4.04
N HIS A 101 -32.71 8.27 4.78
CA HIS A 101 -32.19 9.60 5.07
C HIS A 101 -31.35 10.15 3.91
N GLU A 102 -32.00 10.62 2.84
CA GLU A 102 -31.32 11.04 1.60
C GLU A 102 -30.24 12.11 1.83
N ALA A 103 -30.55 13.17 2.59
CA ALA A 103 -29.60 14.24 2.89
C ALA A 103 -28.35 13.73 3.65
N LYS A 104 -28.55 12.83 4.61
CA LYS A 104 -27.44 12.22 5.38
C LYS A 104 -26.62 11.28 4.51
N THR A 105 -27.26 10.53 3.63
CA THR A 105 -26.59 9.63 2.68
C THR A 105 -25.68 10.40 1.75
N ILE A 106 -26.17 11.49 1.14
CA ILE A 106 -25.36 12.34 0.25
C ILE A 106 -24.17 12.93 1.01
N ALA A 107 -24.37 13.40 2.25
CA ALA A 107 -23.29 13.93 3.07
C ALA A 107 -22.20 12.87 3.37
N ILE A 108 -22.58 11.65 3.70
CA ILE A 108 -21.63 10.55 3.96
C ILE A 108 -20.88 10.17 2.68
N VAL A 109 -21.57 10.08 1.53
CA VAL A 109 -20.94 9.79 0.23
C VAL A 109 -19.93 10.87 -0.14
N PHE A 110 -20.28 12.15 0.05
CA PHE A 110 -19.37 13.25 -0.22
C PHE A 110 -18.13 13.20 0.69
N LEU A 111 -18.32 12.97 1.99
CA LEU A 111 -17.22 12.81 2.95
C LEU A 111 -16.30 11.63 2.58
N LEU A 112 -16.88 10.49 2.22
CA LEU A 112 -16.15 9.33 1.75
C LEU A 112 -15.32 9.65 0.51
N PHE A 113 -15.93 10.31 -0.49
CA PHE A 113 -15.26 10.73 -1.71
C PHE A 113 -14.06 11.65 -1.41
N CYS A 114 -14.27 12.70 -0.62
CA CYS A 114 -13.19 13.59 -0.20
C CYS A 114 -12.07 12.85 0.53
N THR A 115 -12.41 11.88 1.38
CA THR A 115 -11.43 11.08 2.12
C THR A 115 -10.61 10.19 1.17
N ILE A 116 -11.27 9.50 0.24
CA ILE A 116 -10.58 8.65 -0.75
C ILE A 116 -9.66 9.50 -1.63
N VAL A 117 -10.13 10.66 -2.11
CA VAL A 117 -9.30 11.58 -2.91
C VAL A 117 -8.13 12.11 -2.10
N ALA A 118 -8.33 12.49 -0.84
CA ALA A 118 -7.25 12.96 0.02
C ALA A 118 -6.17 11.89 0.23
N VAL A 119 -6.58 10.64 0.47
CA VAL A 119 -5.66 9.50 0.62
C VAL A 119 -4.93 9.21 -0.69
N ASP A 120 -5.62 9.21 -1.82
CA ASP A 120 -5.03 8.97 -3.14
C ASP A 120 -3.97 10.03 -3.49
N GLN A 121 -4.30 11.31 -3.26
CA GLN A 121 -3.38 12.41 -3.49
C GLN A 121 -2.17 12.38 -2.54
N LEU A 122 -2.39 12.04 -1.27
CA LEU A 122 -1.30 11.86 -0.30
C LEU A 122 -0.38 10.71 -0.72
N SER A 123 -0.93 9.58 -1.11
CA SER A 123 -0.16 8.42 -1.58
C SER A 123 0.58 8.72 -2.88
N ALA A 124 -0.03 9.44 -3.82
CA ALA A 124 0.63 9.89 -5.04
C ALA A 124 1.78 10.85 -4.74
N TRP A 125 1.57 11.81 -3.84
CA TRP A 125 2.62 12.74 -3.39
C TRP A 125 3.78 12.01 -2.71
N LEU A 126 3.48 11.09 -1.79
CA LEU A 126 4.48 10.26 -1.11
C LEU A 126 5.25 9.41 -2.12
N ARG A 127 4.57 8.79 -3.08
CA ARG A 127 5.20 8.02 -4.16
C ARG A 127 6.12 8.91 -4.99
N HIS A 128 5.70 10.09 -5.40
CA HIS A 128 6.58 11.01 -6.16
C HIS A 128 7.79 11.48 -5.36
N ARG A 129 7.66 11.69 -4.05
CA ARG A 129 8.76 12.13 -3.18
C ARG A 129 9.74 11.02 -2.84
N LEU A 130 9.25 9.80 -2.62
CA LEU A 130 10.07 8.64 -2.22
C LEU A 130 10.65 7.88 -3.41
N VAL A 131 9.96 7.90 -4.56
CA VAL A 131 10.38 7.25 -5.82
C VAL A 131 11.06 8.24 -6.77
N GLY A 132 11.21 9.50 -6.35
CA GLY A 132 11.57 10.63 -7.21
C GLY A 132 12.77 10.35 -8.13
N ARG A 133 12.53 10.23 -9.45
CA ARG A 133 13.46 10.12 -10.61
C ARG A 133 14.72 9.23 -10.51
N GLN A 134 15.07 8.69 -9.34
CA GLN A 134 16.33 8.01 -9.07
C GLN A 134 16.38 6.60 -9.65
N ALA A 135 15.22 5.97 -9.88
CA ALA A 135 15.13 4.70 -10.62
C ALA A 135 15.71 4.80 -12.05
N PHE A 136 15.77 5.99 -12.65
CA PHE A 136 16.33 6.20 -14.00
C PHE A 136 17.78 6.71 -14.00
N ALA A 137 18.32 7.12 -12.86
CA ALA A 137 19.67 7.69 -12.79
C ALA A 137 20.76 6.63 -12.56
N TYR A 138 20.44 5.50 -11.94
CA TYR A 138 21.43 4.45 -11.62
C TYR A 138 21.65 3.43 -12.76
N GLY A 139 20.78 3.44 -13.78
CA GLY A 139 20.86 2.55 -14.95
C GLY A 139 21.56 3.14 -16.18
N ARG A 140 22.03 4.40 -16.11
CA ARG A 140 22.86 5.00 -17.17
C ARG A 140 24.30 5.06 -16.67
N GLY A 141 24.95 3.90 -16.72
CA GLY A 141 26.40 3.87 -16.78
C GLY A 141 26.81 4.52 -18.10
N GLU A 142 27.40 5.70 -17.99
CA GLU A 142 28.49 6.09 -18.87
C GLU A 142 29.75 5.38 -18.35
#